data_AF-A0A7K0M674-F1
#
_entry.id   AF-A0A7K0M674-F1
#
_cell.length_a   1.000
_cell.length_b   1.000
_cell.length_c   1.000
_cell.angle_alpha   90.00
_cell.angle_beta   90.00
_cell.angle_gamma   90.00
#
_symmetry.space_group_name_H-M   'P 1'
#
loop_
_entity.id
_entity.type
_entity.pdbx_description
1 polymer ?
#
loop_
_entity_poly.entity_id
_entity_poly.type
_entity_poly.pdbx_seq_one_letter_code
_entity_poly.pdbx_strand_id
1 'polypeptide(L)'
;MHESAWNSRLVVSADEGLMESVPLTSHPPKITALQRWGAVGLATISVVLLDQLSKVWALRRLSSGEMVDVLFSLRFNLAFNTGMAFSKGAGKGPLIGLVALVVAGVLIFIARKSTSILQLVFIGIVVGGAVGNVIDRMSRV
;
A
#
# COMPACT_ATOMS: atom_id res chain seq x y z
N MET A 1 -64.52 -34.98 1.98
CA MET A 1 -64.99 -33.58 1.97
C MET A 1 -65.03 -33.07 3.40
N HIS A 2 -64.00 -32.35 3.84
CA HIS A 2 -64.00 -31.59 5.09
C HIS A 2 -63.00 -30.43 4.93
N GLU A 3 -63.48 -29.37 4.28
CA GLU A 3 -62.86 -28.05 4.32
C GLU A 3 -63.35 -27.27 5.54
N SER A 4 -62.72 -26.12 5.78
CA SER A 4 -63.09 -25.04 6.70
C SER A 4 -62.83 -25.26 8.20
N ALA A 5 -61.60 -24.93 8.63
CA ALA A 5 -61.34 -24.34 9.95
C ALA A 5 -59.90 -23.81 10.08
N TRP A 6 -59.45 -22.91 9.21
CA TRP A 6 -58.23 -22.10 9.48
C TRP A 6 -58.40 -20.69 8.94
N ASN A 7 -59.36 -19.96 9.51
CA ASN A 7 -59.38 -18.50 9.41
C ASN A 7 -59.60 -17.92 10.82
N SER A 8 -58.53 -17.83 11.59
CA SER A 8 -58.45 -16.95 12.74
C SER A 8 -57.43 -15.87 12.44
N ARG A 9 -57.93 -14.76 11.90
CA ARG A 9 -57.33 -13.45 12.09
C ARG A 9 -56.96 -13.29 13.56
N LEU A 10 -55.66 -13.26 13.84
CA LEU A 10 -55.05 -12.52 14.93
C LEU A 10 -53.86 -11.82 14.26
N VAL A 11 -54.08 -10.64 13.68
CA VAL A 11 -53.92 -9.37 14.43
C VAL A 11 -52.58 -9.39 15.19
N VAL A 12 -51.49 -9.37 14.44
CA VAL A 12 -50.35 -8.50 14.76
C VAL A 12 -50.58 -7.29 13.86
N SER A 13 -51.53 -6.43 14.26
CA SER A 13 -51.21 -5.10 14.77
C SER A 13 -50.12 -4.47 13.91
N ALA A 14 -50.59 -3.70 12.95
CA ALA A 14 -49.84 -2.66 12.28
C ALA A 14 -49.07 -1.81 13.30
N ASP A 15 -47.84 -2.22 13.60
CA ASP A 15 -46.74 -1.28 13.77
C ASP A 15 -46.27 -0.85 12.37
N GLU A 16 -47.21 -0.31 11.59
CA GLU A 16 -47.00 0.24 10.24
C GLU A 16 -46.41 1.67 10.30
N GLY A 17 -45.87 2.08 11.46
CA GLY A 17 -45.41 3.45 11.71
C GLY A 17 -43.93 3.62 12.00
N LEU A 18 -43.15 2.55 12.25
CA LEU A 18 -41.74 2.65 12.65
C LEU A 18 -40.76 1.88 11.78
N MET A 19 -41.22 1.24 10.71
CA MET A 19 -40.34 0.89 9.58
C MET A 19 -40.27 2.05 8.59
N GLU A 20 -39.98 3.25 9.11
CA GLU A 20 -39.41 4.32 8.31
C GLU A 20 -38.16 3.69 7.68
N SER A 21 -38.22 3.48 6.36
CA SER A 21 -37.24 2.75 5.59
C SER A 21 -35.84 3.25 5.95
N VAL A 22 -35.09 2.50 6.76
CA VAL A 22 -33.66 2.78 6.96
C VAL A 22 -33.08 2.84 5.57
N PRO A 23 -32.59 3.99 5.08
CA PRO A 23 -32.09 4.07 3.72
C PRO A 23 -30.87 3.16 3.65
N LEU A 24 -31.04 1.95 3.11
CA LEU A 24 -29.94 0.99 2.91
C LEU A 24 -28.93 1.48 1.86
N THR A 25 -29.06 2.72 1.40
CA THR A 25 -28.12 3.37 0.49
C THR A 25 -27.14 4.23 1.27
N SER A 26 -26.33 3.65 2.16
CA SER A 26 -25.02 4.25 2.43
C SER A 26 -24.19 4.08 1.16
N HIS A 27 -24.33 4.99 0.19
CA HIS A 27 -23.39 5.04 -0.92
C HIS A 27 -22.00 5.22 -0.30
N PRO A 28 -21.07 4.26 -0.48
CA PRO A 28 -19.73 4.41 0.06
C PRO A 28 -19.19 5.74 -0.47
N PRO A 29 -18.62 6.60 0.39
CA PRO A 29 -18.14 7.90 -0.03
C PRO A 29 -17.17 7.71 -1.20
N LYS A 30 -17.48 8.32 -2.35
CA LYS A 30 -16.59 8.28 -3.51
C LYS A 30 -15.32 9.01 -3.12
N ILE A 31 -14.17 8.32 -3.14
CA ILE A 31 -12.87 8.94 -2.89
C ILE A 31 -12.65 10.07 -3.92
N THR A 32 -12.40 11.28 -3.42
CA THR A 32 -12.12 12.43 -4.28
C THR A 32 -10.73 12.32 -4.91
N ALA A 33 -10.50 13.03 -6.02
CA ALA A 33 -9.17 13.05 -6.65
C ALA A 33 -8.09 13.55 -5.67
N LEU A 34 -8.41 14.55 -4.83
CA LEU A 34 -7.50 15.08 -3.82
C LEU A 34 -7.12 14.02 -2.79
N GLN A 35 -8.09 13.30 -2.23
CA GLN A 35 -7.83 12.21 -1.28
C GLN A 35 -7.02 11.08 -1.94
N ARG A 36 -7.31 10.76 -3.19
CA ARG A 36 -6.63 9.70 -3.93
C ARG A 36 -5.14 10.00 -4.09
N TRP A 37 -4.84 11.14 -4.69
CA TRP A 37 -3.47 11.54 -4.97
C TRP A 37 -2.74 11.98 -3.69
N GLY A 38 -3.46 12.50 -2.70
CA GLY A 38 -2.95 12.75 -1.37
C GLY A 38 -2.47 11.47 -0.68
N ALA A 39 -3.26 10.39 -0.71
CA ALA A 39 -2.88 9.10 -0.12
C ALA A 39 -1.65 8.48 -0.81
N VAL A 40 -1.64 8.43 -2.15
CA VAL A 40 -0.49 7.91 -2.91
C VAL A 40 0.75 8.77 -2.66
N GLY A 41 0.60 10.09 -2.76
CA GLY A 41 1.70 11.05 -2.60
C GLY A 41 2.31 11.02 -1.21
N LEU A 42 1.47 11.07 -0.16
CA LEU A 42 1.94 11.02 1.23
C LEU A 42 2.68 9.72 1.52
N ALA A 43 2.12 8.56 1.15
CA ALA A 43 2.78 7.29 1.35
C ALA A 43 4.11 7.20 0.58
N THR A 44 4.14 7.68 -0.67
CA THR A 44 5.36 7.73 -1.50
C THR A 44 6.44 8.58 -0.83
N ILE A 45 6.10 9.80 -0.43
CA ILE A 45 7.04 10.75 0.21
C ILE A 45 7.55 10.18 1.53
N SER A 46 6.66 9.67 2.39
CA SER A 46 7.04 9.07 3.67
C SER A 46 8.01 7.91 3.48
N VAL A 47 7.76 7.02 2.52
CA VAL A 47 8.66 5.90 2.24
C VAL A 47 10.00 6.38 1.71
N VAL A 48 10.04 7.33 0.77
CA VAL A 48 11.31 7.87 0.26
C VAL A 48 12.11 8.55 1.37
N LEU A 49 11.46 9.35 2.22
CA LEU A 49 12.13 10.01 3.35
C LEU A 49 12.70 8.99 4.34
N LEU A 50 11.91 8.00 4.74
CA LEU A 50 12.36 6.95 5.65
C LEU A 50 13.51 6.15 5.05
N ASP A 51 13.40 5.74 3.79
CA ASP A 51 14.44 4.98 3.07
C ASP A 51 15.76 5.75 3.01
N GLN A 52 15.76 7.02 2.58
CA GLN A 52 16.98 7.81 2.51
C GLN A 52 17.57 8.12 3.89
N LEU A 53 16.75 8.41 4.90
CA LEU A 53 17.23 8.63 6.27
C LEU A 53 17.85 7.36 6.85
N SER A 54 17.22 6.21 6.65
CA SER A 54 17.76 4.92 7.07
C SER A 54 19.10 4.60 6.39
N LYS A 55 19.25 4.90 5.09
CA LYS A 55 20.51 4.73 4.36
C LYS A 55 21.61 5.65 4.88
N VAL A 56 21.29 6.93 5.11
CA VAL A 56 22.26 7.89 5.66
C VAL A 56 22.69 7.48 7.06
N TRP A 57 21.76 7.05 7.90
CA TRP A 57 22.07 6.51 9.23
C TRP A 57 22.97 5.27 9.13
N ALA A 58 22.63 4.31 8.27
CA ALA A 58 23.39 3.09 8.08
C ALA A 58 24.82 3.38 7.60
N LEU A 59 24.97 4.28 6.61
CA LEU A 59 26.28 4.74 6.15
C LEU A 59 27.11 5.35 7.28
N ARG A 60 26.50 6.16 8.15
CA ARG A 60 27.24 6.81 9.25
C ARG A 60 27.61 5.84 10.37
N ARG A 61 26.74 4.88 10.70
CA ARG A 61 26.93 4.01 11.87
C ARG A 61 27.68 2.73 11.58
N LEU A 62 27.59 2.21 10.35
CA LEU A 62 28.04 0.87 9.98
C LEU A 62 29.21 0.88 8.98
N SER A 63 29.67 2.06 8.51
CA SER A 63 30.80 2.14 7.57
C SER A 63 32.14 1.69 8.16
N SER A 64 32.26 1.62 9.48
CA SER A 64 33.43 1.07 10.16
C SER A 64 33.55 -0.46 10.03
N GLY A 65 32.55 -1.13 9.44
CA GLY A 65 32.49 -2.59 9.33
C GLY A 65 31.93 -3.27 10.60
N GLU A 66 31.55 -2.49 11.61
CA GLU A 66 30.89 -3.01 12.81
C GLU A 66 29.46 -3.44 12.50
N MET A 67 29.13 -4.70 12.81
CA MET A 67 27.74 -5.17 12.82
C MET A 67 27.07 -4.72 14.11
N VAL A 68 25.84 -4.20 14.01
CA VAL A 68 25.04 -3.83 15.19
C VAL A 68 23.99 -4.91 15.43
N ASP A 69 24.13 -5.64 16.53
CA ASP A 69 23.12 -6.59 17.00
C ASP A 69 21.85 -5.84 17.43
N VAL A 70 20.70 -6.32 16.99
CA VAL A 70 19.40 -5.69 17.28
C VAL A 70 18.61 -6.54 18.27
N LEU A 71 18.29 -7.78 17.87
CA LEU A 71 17.52 -8.71 18.68
C LEU A 71 17.82 -10.15 18.26
N PHE A 72 18.19 -11.00 19.21
CA PHE A 72 18.58 -12.40 18.96
C PHE A 72 19.66 -12.51 17.86
N SER A 73 19.30 -13.07 16.70
CA SER A 73 20.19 -13.24 15.55
C SER A 73 20.04 -12.14 14.49
N LEU A 74 19.17 -11.12 14.72
CA LEU A 74 18.99 -10.01 13.79
C LEU A 74 20.12 -8.99 13.95
N ARG A 75 20.83 -8.72 12.85
CA ARG A 75 21.96 -7.79 12.78
C ARG A 75 21.77 -6.77 11.68
N PHE A 76 22.10 -5.52 11.98
CA PHE A 76 22.32 -4.53 10.93
C PHE A 76 23.72 -4.70 10.36
N ASN A 77 23.77 -4.86 9.04
CA ASN A 77 25.00 -4.95 8.27
C ASN A 77 24.87 -4.04 7.03
N LEU A 78 25.92 -3.28 6.74
CA LEU A 78 25.97 -2.39 5.59
C LEU A 78 26.47 -3.15 4.36
N ALA A 79 25.58 -3.33 3.39
CA ALA A 79 25.92 -3.94 2.11
C ALA A 79 25.58 -2.99 0.96
N PHE A 80 26.48 -2.91 -0.01
CA PHE A 80 26.26 -2.16 -1.24
C PHE A 80 25.74 -3.10 -2.31
N ASN A 81 24.44 -3.03 -2.60
CA ASN A 81 23.85 -3.88 -3.61
C ASN A 81 24.23 -3.42 -5.03
N THR A 82 25.04 -4.22 -5.73
CA THR A 82 25.44 -4.01 -7.14
C THR A 82 24.61 -4.85 -8.13
N GLY A 83 23.65 -5.68 -7.69
CA GLY A 83 22.90 -6.58 -8.58
C GLY A 83 21.63 -7.25 -8.00
N MET A 84 21.11 -8.28 -8.68
CA MET A 84 20.03 -9.13 -8.15
C MET A 84 20.53 -10.05 -7.03
N ALA A 85 19.62 -10.45 -6.13
CA ALA A 85 19.83 -11.63 -5.29
C ALA A 85 20.16 -12.86 -6.15
N PHE A 86 21.05 -13.74 -5.67
CA PHE A 86 21.48 -14.99 -6.33
C PHE A 86 22.45 -14.89 -7.53
N SER A 87 23.22 -13.80 -7.68
CA SER A 87 24.26 -13.62 -8.72
C SER A 87 23.81 -13.74 -10.20
N LYS A 88 22.56 -14.07 -10.51
CA LYS A 88 22.04 -14.20 -11.89
C LYS A 88 21.83 -12.85 -12.61
N GLY A 89 22.13 -11.73 -11.96
CA GLY A 89 21.92 -10.37 -12.46
C GLY A 89 23.07 -9.40 -12.21
N ALA A 90 24.30 -9.89 -12.01
CA ALA A 90 25.48 -9.03 -11.92
C ALA A 90 25.57 -8.12 -13.17
N GLY A 91 25.76 -6.81 -12.96
CA GLY A 91 25.80 -5.81 -14.04
C GLY A 91 24.44 -5.34 -14.59
N LYS A 92 23.32 -5.92 -14.16
CA LYS A 92 21.96 -5.54 -14.62
C LYS A 92 21.24 -4.53 -13.72
N GLY A 93 21.96 -3.85 -12.82
CA GLY A 93 21.43 -2.84 -11.90
C GLY A 93 20.51 -1.78 -12.56
N PRO A 94 20.88 -1.23 -13.73
CA PRO A 94 20.02 -0.31 -14.48
C PRO A 94 18.72 -0.94 -15.00
N LEU A 95 18.77 -2.17 -15.52
CA LEU A 95 17.59 -2.89 -16.02
C LEU A 95 16.58 -3.15 -14.89
N ILE A 96 17.05 -3.50 -13.70
CA ILE A 96 16.19 -3.70 -12.52
C ILE A 96 15.52 -2.39 -12.13
N GLY A 97 16.26 -1.27 -12.16
CA GLY A 97 15.69 0.06 -11.92
C GLY A 97 14.61 0.42 -12.95
N LEU A 98 14.85 0.12 -14.22
CA LEU A 98 13.88 0.33 -15.30
C LEU A 98 12.60 -0.48 -15.07
N VAL A 99 12.73 -1.78 -14.75
CA VAL A 99 11.56 -2.62 -14.45
C VAL A 99 10.78 -2.08 -13.25
N ALA A 100 11.46 -1.64 -12.20
CA ALA A 100 10.81 -1.03 -11.04
C ALA A 100 10.03 0.25 -11.41
N LEU A 101 10.59 1.11 -12.27
CA LEU A 101 9.90 2.30 -12.77
C LEU A 101 8.67 1.96 -13.62
N VAL A 102 8.76 0.94 -14.48
CA VAL A 102 7.62 0.47 -15.29
C VAL A 102 6.50 -0.03 -14.37
N VAL A 103 6.82 -0.87 -13.38
CA VAL A 103 5.84 -1.37 -12.41
C VAL A 103 5.21 -0.22 -11.62
N ALA A 104 6.02 0.75 -11.15
CA ALA A 104 5.50 1.94 -10.48
C ALA A 104 4.53 2.74 -11.37
N GLY A 105 4.86 2.94 -12.65
CA GLY A 105 3.99 3.61 -13.62
C GLY A 105 2.66 2.88 -13.83
N VAL A 106 2.69 1.55 -13.94
CA VAL A 106 1.48 0.72 -14.04
C VAL A 106 0.62 0.84 -12.78
N LEU A 107 1.22 0.83 -11.59
CA LEU A 107 0.48 0.99 -10.34
C LEU A 107 -0.15 2.38 -10.21
N ILE A 108 0.54 3.44 -10.62
CA ILE A 108 -0.02 4.80 -10.67
C ILE A 108 -1.19 4.86 -11.65
N PHE A 109 -1.09 4.18 -12.79
CA PHE A 109 -2.20 4.08 -13.74
C PHE A 109 -3.41 3.37 -13.14
N ILE A 110 -3.20 2.25 -12.44
CA ILE A 110 -4.26 1.50 -11.73
C ILE A 110 -4.87 2.35 -10.61
N ALA A 111 -4.08 3.17 -9.91
CA ALA A 111 -4.55 4.04 -8.82
C ALA A 111 -5.71 4.95 -9.25
N ARG A 112 -5.77 5.34 -10.53
CA ARG A 112 -6.84 6.19 -11.09
C ARG A 112 -8.24 5.61 -10.91
N LYS A 113 -8.37 4.28 -10.91
CA LYS A 113 -9.64 3.56 -10.77
C LYS A 113 -9.86 3.02 -9.35
N SER A 114 -8.89 3.15 -8.46
CA SER A 114 -9.02 2.67 -7.08
C SER A 114 -10.02 3.51 -6.29
N THR A 115 -10.86 2.81 -5.55
CA THR A 115 -11.85 3.34 -4.59
C THR A 115 -11.50 2.97 -3.15
N SER A 116 -10.34 2.37 -2.90
CA SER A 116 -9.85 2.00 -1.56
C SER A 116 -8.61 2.83 -1.19
N ILE A 117 -8.70 3.58 -0.08
CA ILE A 117 -7.56 4.34 0.47
C ILE A 117 -6.40 3.40 0.79
N LEU A 118 -6.69 2.23 1.37
CA LEU A 118 -5.66 1.25 1.71
C LEU A 118 -4.89 0.78 0.48
N GLN A 119 -5.59 0.53 -0.64
CA GLN A 119 -4.93 0.17 -1.90
C GLN A 119 -4.04 1.31 -2.41
N LEU A 120 -4.47 2.56 -2.28
CA LEU A 120 -3.69 3.74 -2.68
C LEU A 120 -2.44 3.93 -1.82
N VAL A 121 -2.54 3.66 -0.52
CA VAL A 121 -1.38 3.65 0.39
C VAL A 121 -0.38 2.57 -0.02
N PHE A 122 -0.83 1.33 -0.28
CA PHE A 122 0.08 0.28 -0.75
C PHE A 122 0.72 0.59 -2.09
N ILE A 123 -0.02 1.20 -3.02
CA ILE A 123 0.55 1.72 -4.28
C ILE A 123 1.65 2.74 -3.98
N GLY A 124 1.37 3.72 -3.11
CA GLY A 124 2.35 4.74 -2.72
C GLY A 124 3.60 4.14 -2.05
N ILE A 125 3.45 3.09 -1.23
CA ILE A 125 4.58 2.38 -0.62
C ILE A 125 5.49 1.75 -1.69
N VAL A 126 4.90 1.04 -2.65
CA VAL A 126 5.68 0.39 -3.73
C VAL A 126 6.35 1.43 -4.63
N VAL A 127 5.61 2.49 -4.99
CA VAL A 127 6.16 3.60 -5.79
C VAL A 127 7.31 4.30 -5.04
N GLY A 128 7.14 4.57 -3.75
CA GLY A 128 8.18 5.19 -2.91
C GLY A 128 9.45 4.34 -2.84
N GLY A 129 9.31 3.02 -2.67
CA GLY A 129 10.46 2.10 -2.69
C GLY A 129 11.17 2.04 -4.05
N ALA A 130 10.42 2.11 -5.16
CA ALA A 130 11.01 2.19 -6.50
C ALA A 130 11.79 3.50 -6.70
N VAL A 131 11.20 4.63 -6.29
CA VAL A 131 11.83 5.96 -6.40
C VAL A 131 13.09 6.06 -5.55
N GLY A 132 13.07 5.65 -4.27
CA GLY A 132 14.26 5.64 -3.40
C GLY A 132 15.42 4.82 -3.98
N ASN A 133 15.10 3.69 -4.60
CA ASN A 133 16.10 2.88 -5.32
C ASN A 133 16.68 3.58 -6.56
N VAL A 134 15.89 4.34 -7.30
CA VAL A 134 16.38 5.09 -8.47
C VAL A 134 17.25 6.27 -8.03
N ILE A 135 16.86 6.98 -6.97
CA ILE A 135 17.66 8.07 -6.37
C ILE A 135 19.06 7.57 -5.98
N ASP A 136 19.15 6.40 -5.36
CA ASP A 136 20.43 5.77 -5.01
C ASP A 136 21.31 5.46 -6.23
N ARG A 137 20.70 5.16 -7.38
CA ARG A 137 21.46 4.87 -8.61
C ARG A 137 21.98 6.15 -9.25
N MET A 138 21.17 7.22 -9.25
CA MET A 138 21.58 8.52 -9.81
C MET A 138 22.64 9.22 -8.95
N SER A 139 22.61 9.02 -7.63
CA SER A 139 23.58 9.62 -6.71
C SER A 139 24.93 8.89 -6.62
N ARG A 140 25.07 7.72 -7.27
CA ARG A 140 26.29 6.89 -7.29
C ARG A 140 27.03 6.90 -8.64
N VAL A 141 26.61 7.74 -9.58
CA VAL A 141 27.34 7.99 -10.85
C VAL A 141 28.31 9.14 -10.65
#